data_AF-A0A970CGF0-F1
#
_entry.id   AF-A0A970CGF0-F1
#
_cell.length_a   1.000
_cell.length_b   1.000
_cell.length_c   1.000
_cell.angle_alpha   90.00
_cell.angle_beta   90.00
_cell.angle_gamma   90.00
#
_symmetry.space_group_name_H-M   'P 1'
#
loop_
_entity.id
_entity.type
_entity.pdbx_description
1 polymer ?
#
loop_
_entity_poly.entity_id
_entity_poly.type
_entity_poly.pdbx_seq_one_letter_code
_entity_poly.pdbx_strand_id
1 'polypeptide(L)'
;MLLTDKDSLNSNTLSVLQDLKVKNVYLIGGSGVISTEEENSLINAGYTVKRIAGEDRYDTAVKIAEELGDSNEVAVTTGNDYADALSIGPLAAEKQIPIILVPRDNITSSIENYISSKPITKAYIIGDQDIISDNVADKFSNPIRILGADKYARNVAILNKFWTGFDHNKFCIAIGENFADALAGAVYAVKNNMAVILVKEDLTSQTKNFLQTISSSLSGITVFGGENVVPSSLLQTIMNTSSTSKDKLDFGSIYGQTYINNH
;
A
#
# COMPACT_ATOMS: atom_id res chain seq x y z
N MET A 1 -4.86 3.65 8.55
CA MET A 1 -6.10 3.08 7.97
C MET A 1 -6.65 2.10 9.00
N LEU A 2 -7.97 2.05 9.16
CA LEU A 2 -8.64 1.06 10.01
C LEU A 2 -9.55 0.21 9.13
N LEU A 3 -9.82 -1.02 9.54
CA LEU A 3 -10.67 -1.97 8.80
C LEU A 3 -12.00 -2.16 9.53
N THR A 4 -13.02 -2.51 8.78
CA THR A 4 -14.35 -2.82 9.29
C THR A 4 -14.97 -3.93 8.44
N ASP A 5 -15.89 -4.68 9.05
CA ASP A 5 -16.77 -5.56 8.30
C ASP A 5 -17.94 -4.76 7.73
N LYS A 6 -18.62 -5.35 6.74
CA LYS A 6 -19.70 -4.69 6.00
C LYS A 6 -20.81 -4.15 6.90
N ASP A 7 -21.31 -5.02 7.77
CA ASP A 7 -22.49 -4.78 8.61
C ASP A 7 -22.11 -4.73 10.10
N SER A 8 -20.84 -4.47 10.40
CA SER A 8 -20.37 -4.34 11.78
C SER A 8 -19.11 -3.50 11.86
N LEU A 9 -19.24 -2.29 12.39
CA LEU A 9 -18.11 -1.50 12.87
C LEU A 9 -17.43 -2.23 14.01
N ASN A 10 -16.22 -2.69 13.73
CA ASN A 10 -15.39 -3.34 14.71
C ASN A 10 -15.23 -2.45 15.95
N SER A 11 -15.51 -2.99 17.14
CA SER A 11 -15.40 -2.24 18.40
C SER A 11 -13.98 -1.72 18.65
N ASN A 12 -12.95 -2.45 18.19
CA ASN A 12 -11.58 -1.96 18.23
C ASN A 12 -11.39 -0.74 17.33
N THR A 13 -12.00 -0.71 16.14
CA THR A 13 -11.96 0.45 15.24
C THR A 13 -12.58 1.67 15.91
N LEU A 14 -13.73 1.53 16.57
CA LEU A 14 -14.37 2.63 17.30
C LEU A 14 -13.51 3.14 18.47
N SER A 15 -12.93 2.24 19.27
CA SER A 15 -12.01 2.62 20.35
C SER A 15 -10.80 3.40 19.81
N VAL A 16 -10.21 2.93 18.71
CA VAL A 16 -9.06 3.63 18.10
C VAL A 16 -9.46 5.02 17.56
N LEU A 17 -10.65 5.17 16.97
CA LEU A 17 -11.14 6.49 16.54
C LEU A 17 -11.27 7.46 17.73
N GLN A 18 -11.75 6.97 18.88
CA GLN A 18 -11.89 7.76 20.11
C GLN A 18 -10.53 8.11 20.72
N ASP A 19 -9.63 7.14 20.85
CA ASP A 19 -8.29 7.32 21.41
C ASP A 19 -7.45 8.32 20.61
N LEU A 20 -7.56 8.25 19.27
CA LEU A 20 -6.90 9.18 18.36
C LEU A 20 -7.63 10.53 18.22
N LYS A 21 -8.79 10.70 18.89
CA LYS A 21 -9.63 11.91 18.85
C LYS A 21 -9.96 12.34 17.41
N VAL A 22 -10.29 11.35 16.57
CA VAL A 22 -10.63 11.57 15.17
C VAL A 22 -11.90 12.40 15.07
N LYS A 23 -11.93 13.34 14.11
CA LYS A 23 -13.11 14.16 13.80
C LYS A 23 -13.72 13.82 12.45
N ASN A 24 -12.87 13.57 11.46
CA ASN A 24 -13.26 13.29 10.09
C ASN A 24 -12.97 11.82 9.77
N VAL A 25 -13.96 11.12 9.24
CA VAL A 25 -13.83 9.72 8.82
C VAL A 25 -14.12 9.62 7.34
N TYR A 26 -13.19 9.05 6.59
CA TYR A 26 -13.38 8.73 5.18
C TYR A 26 -13.75 7.25 5.04
N LEU A 27 -14.92 6.98 4.48
CA LEU A 27 -15.33 5.62 4.13
C LEU A 27 -14.96 5.35 2.68
N ILE A 28 -14.12 4.35 2.45
CA ILE A 28 -13.69 3.96 1.11
C ILE A 28 -14.50 2.75 0.66
N GLY A 29 -15.28 2.91 -0.40
CA GLY A 29 -16.16 1.88 -0.95
C GLY A 29 -17.65 2.15 -0.74
N GLY A 30 -18.46 1.54 -1.61
CA GLY A 30 -19.91 1.71 -1.61
C GLY A 30 -20.62 1.02 -0.44
N SER A 31 -21.94 1.22 -0.36
CA SER A 31 -22.80 0.62 0.66
C SER A 31 -22.80 -0.93 0.66
N GLY A 32 -22.42 -1.54 -0.47
CA GLY A 32 -22.21 -2.97 -0.58
C GLY A 32 -21.03 -3.51 0.24
N VAL A 33 -20.04 -2.65 0.56
CA VAL A 33 -18.79 -2.97 1.27
C VAL A 33 -18.80 -2.44 2.71
N ILE A 34 -19.36 -1.26 2.94
CA ILE A 34 -19.59 -0.68 4.28
C ILE A 34 -21.01 -0.16 4.27
N SER A 35 -21.91 -0.76 5.03
CA SER A 35 -23.35 -0.46 4.97
C SER A 35 -23.67 1.00 5.29
N THR A 36 -24.88 1.42 4.91
CA THR A 36 -25.39 2.76 5.26
C THR A 36 -25.66 2.87 6.76
N GLU A 37 -26.01 1.75 7.40
CA GLU A 37 -26.22 1.62 8.84
C GLU A 37 -24.93 1.90 9.61
N GLU A 38 -23.79 1.38 9.16
CA GLU A 38 -22.49 1.68 9.77
C GLU A 38 -22.08 3.14 9.56
N GLU A 39 -22.30 3.70 8.37
CA GLU A 39 -22.07 5.13 8.12
C GLU A 39 -22.91 6.02 9.06
N ASN A 40 -24.20 5.72 9.21
CA ASN A 40 -25.08 6.44 10.12
C ASN A 40 -24.66 6.28 11.58
N SER A 41 -24.14 5.11 11.97
CA SER A 41 -23.62 4.87 13.31
C SER A 41 -22.43 5.78 13.64
N LEU A 42 -21.52 6.00 12.68
CA LEU A 42 -20.42 6.96 12.84
C LEU A 42 -20.93 8.41 12.92
N ILE A 43 -21.89 8.80 12.07
CA ILE A 43 -22.48 10.14 12.10
C ILE A 43 -23.16 10.41 13.45
N ASN A 44 -23.96 9.45 13.94
CA ASN A 44 -24.64 9.55 15.23
C ASN A 44 -23.68 9.58 16.42
N ALA A 45 -22.50 8.97 16.27
CA ALA A 45 -21.41 9.06 17.23
C ALA A 45 -20.65 10.41 17.19
N GLY A 46 -21.03 11.33 16.29
CA GLY A 46 -20.51 12.69 16.22
C GLY A 46 -19.34 12.89 15.24
N TYR A 47 -19.04 11.92 14.38
CA TYR A 47 -18.00 12.06 13.35
C TYR A 47 -18.53 12.78 12.11
N THR A 48 -17.68 13.57 11.47
CA THR A 48 -17.93 14.07 10.11
C THR A 48 -17.51 12.98 9.12
N VAL A 49 -18.49 12.36 8.47
CA VAL A 49 -18.25 11.21 7.57
C VAL A 49 -18.31 11.65 6.11
N LYS A 50 -17.32 11.25 5.32
CA LYS A 50 -17.32 11.39 3.86
C LYS A 50 -17.09 10.02 3.22
N ARG A 51 -18.05 9.55 2.43
CA ARG A 51 -17.89 8.35 1.62
C ARG A 51 -17.29 8.68 0.25
N ILE A 52 -16.24 7.95 -0.12
CA ILE A 52 -15.65 7.96 -1.45
C ILE A 52 -15.91 6.57 -2.05
N ALA A 53 -16.79 6.52 -3.05
CA ALA A 53 -17.22 5.26 -3.65
C ALA A 53 -17.58 5.45 -5.12
N GLY A 54 -17.10 4.53 -5.95
CA GLY A 54 -17.49 4.38 -7.34
C GLY A 54 -18.40 3.18 -7.59
N GLU A 55 -18.81 3.00 -8.84
CA GLU A 55 -19.58 1.83 -9.27
C GLU A 55 -18.79 0.52 -9.08
N ASP A 56 -17.48 0.59 -9.25
CA ASP A 56 -16.55 -0.50 -9.04
C ASP A 56 -15.23 -0.01 -8.44
N ARG A 57 -14.23 -0.91 -8.39
CA ARG A 57 -12.89 -0.61 -7.87
C ARG A 57 -12.12 0.41 -8.72
N TYR A 58 -12.40 0.48 -10.02
CA TYR A 58 -11.72 1.38 -10.94
C TYR A 58 -12.27 2.81 -10.77
N ASP A 59 -13.59 2.95 -10.73
CA ASP A 59 -14.24 4.23 -10.46
C ASP A 59 -13.96 4.74 -9.04
N THR A 60 -13.91 3.85 -8.05
CA THR A 60 -13.51 4.22 -6.68
C THR A 60 -12.07 4.76 -6.65
N ALA A 61 -11.13 4.14 -7.38
CA ALA A 61 -9.76 4.62 -7.47
C ALA A 61 -9.67 6.01 -8.12
N VAL A 62 -10.45 6.25 -9.19
CA VAL A 62 -10.54 7.58 -9.82
C VAL A 62 -11.06 8.62 -8.84
N LYS A 63 -12.14 8.34 -8.09
CA LYS A 63 -12.67 9.29 -7.10
C LYS A 63 -11.70 9.58 -5.97
N ILE A 64 -10.95 8.57 -5.50
CA ILE A 64 -9.86 8.80 -4.54
C ILE A 64 -8.79 9.71 -5.16
N ALA A 65 -8.43 9.47 -6.42
CA ALA A 65 -7.43 10.26 -7.14
C ALA A 65 -7.87 11.73 -7.33
N GLU A 66 -9.16 11.99 -7.50
CA GLU A 66 -9.72 13.35 -7.56
C GLU A 66 -9.64 14.10 -6.22
N GLU A 67 -9.70 13.37 -5.10
CA GLU A 67 -9.56 13.94 -3.74
C GLU A 67 -8.13 14.36 -3.39
N LEU A 68 -7.12 13.79 -4.06
CA LEU A 68 -5.71 14.09 -3.82
C LEU A 68 -5.26 15.43 -4.46
N GLY A 69 -6.01 15.94 -5.43
CA GLY A 69 -5.64 17.12 -6.23
C GLY A 69 -4.94 16.77 -7.53
N ASP A 70 -4.37 17.78 -8.19
CA ASP A 70 -3.72 17.61 -9.49
C ASP A 70 -2.26 17.16 -9.32
N SER A 71 -1.85 16.23 -10.18
CA SER A 71 -0.47 15.73 -10.27
C SER A 71 -0.07 15.55 -11.72
N ASN A 72 1.22 15.77 -11.99
CA ASN A 72 1.78 15.58 -13.33
C ASN A 72 2.17 14.12 -13.59
N GLU A 73 2.19 13.30 -12.54
CA GLU A 73 2.54 11.88 -12.60
C GLU A 73 1.36 11.04 -12.11
N VAL A 74 1.21 9.82 -12.63
CA VAL A 74 0.23 8.84 -12.16
C VAL A 74 0.88 7.47 -12.05
N ALA A 75 0.53 6.70 -11.02
CA ALA A 75 0.88 5.29 -10.93
C ALA A 75 -0.32 4.44 -11.39
N VAL A 76 -0.06 3.47 -12.25
CA VAL A 76 -1.10 2.62 -12.86
C VAL A 76 -0.82 1.18 -12.49
N THR A 77 -1.77 0.53 -11.81
CA THR A 77 -1.67 -0.88 -11.42
C THR A 77 -2.90 -1.65 -11.88
N THR A 78 -2.79 -2.98 -11.98
CA THR A 78 -3.98 -3.79 -12.23
C THR A 78 -4.98 -3.65 -11.09
N GLY A 79 -6.28 -3.68 -11.38
CA GLY A 79 -7.31 -3.82 -10.35
C GLY A 79 -7.57 -5.27 -9.93
N ASN A 80 -6.96 -6.26 -10.59
CA ASN A 80 -7.20 -7.68 -10.31
C ASN A 80 -6.39 -8.23 -9.14
N ASP A 81 -5.33 -7.52 -8.74
CA ASP A 81 -4.47 -7.83 -7.59
C ASP A 81 -4.10 -6.51 -6.88
N TYR A 82 -3.63 -6.59 -5.64
CA TYR A 82 -3.38 -5.46 -4.76
C TYR A 82 -1.89 -5.23 -4.48
N ALA A 83 -1.03 -6.24 -4.70
CA ALA A 83 0.36 -6.21 -4.27
C ALA A 83 1.17 -5.07 -4.93
N ASP A 84 0.88 -4.78 -6.19
CA ASP A 84 1.52 -3.69 -6.94
C ASP A 84 1.09 -2.31 -6.41
N ALA A 85 -0.20 -2.12 -6.12
CA ALA A 85 -0.74 -0.88 -5.57
C ALA A 85 -0.15 -0.56 -4.19
N LEU A 86 0.04 -1.55 -3.32
CA LEU A 86 0.71 -1.31 -2.04
C LEU A 86 2.21 -1.11 -2.18
N SER A 87 2.86 -1.81 -3.11
CA SER A 87 4.29 -1.64 -3.34
C SER A 87 4.62 -0.20 -3.72
N ILE A 88 3.79 0.43 -4.56
CA ILE A 88 3.95 1.83 -4.94
C ILE A 88 3.32 2.81 -3.93
N GLY A 89 2.39 2.34 -3.09
CA GLY A 89 1.61 3.14 -2.13
C GLY A 89 2.43 4.14 -1.29
N PRO A 90 3.47 3.70 -0.55
CA PRO A 90 4.29 4.59 0.24
C PRO A 90 4.89 5.75 -0.56
N LEU A 91 5.47 5.45 -1.72
CA LEU A 91 6.04 6.44 -2.62
C LEU A 91 4.96 7.38 -3.17
N ALA A 92 3.85 6.80 -3.62
CA ALA A 92 2.75 7.53 -4.22
C ALA A 92 2.19 8.56 -3.23
N ALA A 93 2.04 8.19 -1.96
CA ALA A 93 1.62 9.12 -0.92
C ALA A 93 2.67 10.20 -0.63
N GLU A 94 3.96 9.85 -0.53
CA GLU A 94 5.05 10.80 -0.31
C GLU A 94 5.13 11.87 -1.41
N LYS A 95 4.98 11.45 -2.67
CA LYS A 95 5.07 12.32 -3.85
C LYS A 95 3.73 12.89 -4.31
N GLN A 96 2.64 12.58 -3.60
CA GLN A 96 1.27 12.92 -4.02
C GLN A 96 0.96 12.50 -5.47
N ILE A 97 1.40 11.30 -5.84
CA ILE A 97 1.10 10.66 -7.12
C ILE A 97 -0.18 9.84 -6.95
N PRO A 98 -1.26 10.10 -7.70
CA PRO A 98 -2.45 9.27 -7.65
C PRO A 98 -2.18 7.85 -8.16
N ILE A 99 -2.83 6.87 -7.53
CA ILE A 99 -2.83 5.47 -8.00
C ILE A 99 -4.16 5.21 -8.68
N ILE A 100 -4.12 4.85 -9.95
CA ILE A 100 -5.27 4.43 -10.74
C ILE A 100 -5.21 2.93 -10.98
N LEU A 101 -6.34 2.26 -10.79
CA LEU A 101 -6.50 0.84 -11.10
C LEU A 101 -7.03 0.69 -12.53
N VAL A 102 -6.51 -0.26 -13.28
CA VAL A 102 -6.97 -0.57 -14.64
C VAL A 102 -7.31 -2.06 -14.82
N PRO A 103 -8.31 -2.40 -15.65
CA PRO A 103 -8.41 -3.71 -16.28
C PRO A 103 -7.20 -4.00 -17.17
N ARG A 104 -6.97 -5.28 -17.52
CA ARG A 104 -5.84 -5.69 -18.37
C ARG A 104 -5.86 -5.04 -19.76
N ASP A 105 -7.03 -5.06 -20.42
CA ASP A 105 -7.15 -4.83 -21.87
C ASP A 105 -7.94 -3.58 -22.26
N ASN A 106 -8.48 -2.86 -21.28
CA ASN A 106 -9.24 -1.63 -21.51
C ASN A 106 -9.11 -0.68 -20.33
N ILE A 107 -9.51 0.57 -20.55
CA ILE A 107 -9.76 1.55 -19.51
C ILE A 107 -11.25 1.90 -19.51
N THR A 108 -11.79 2.23 -18.34
CA THR A 108 -13.17 2.68 -18.21
C THR A 108 -13.30 4.13 -18.66
N SER A 109 -14.52 4.57 -18.96
CA SER A 109 -14.79 5.98 -19.28
C SER A 109 -14.41 6.93 -18.12
N SER A 110 -14.52 6.48 -16.86
CA SER A 110 -14.07 7.28 -15.72
C SER A 110 -12.56 7.52 -15.76
N ILE A 111 -11.77 6.50 -16.10
CA ILE A 111 -10.32 6.63 -16.25
C ILE A 111 -9.98 7.53 -17.45
N GLU A 112 -10.64 7.35 -18.60
CA GLU A 112 -10.44 8.20 -19.79
C GLU A 112 -10.69 9.69 -19.49
N ASN A 113 -11.78 9.98 -18.79
CA ASN A 113 -12.13 11.35 -18.38
C ASN A 113 -11.11 11.90 -17.38
N TYR A 114 -10.69 11.10 -16.40
CA TYR A 114 -9.70 11.50 -15.42
C TYR A 114 -8.37 11.86 -16.09
N ILE A 115 -7.80 10.97 -16.91
CA ILE A 115 -6.49 11.24 -17.54
C ILE A 115 -6.54 12.41 -18.53
N SER A 116 -7.68 12.66 -19.17
CA SER A 116 -7.86 13.76 -20.13
C SER A 116 -8.06 15.12 -19.45
N SER A 117 -8.60 15.14 -18.22
CA SER A 117 -8.90 16.36 -17.48
C SER A 117 -7.78 16.81 -16.54
N LYS A 118 -6.75 15.99 -16.35
CA LYS A 118 -5.64 16.22 -15.42
C LYS A 118 -4.33 16.53 -16.16
N PRO A 119 -3.38 17.27 -15.56
CA PRO A 119 -2.11 17.64 -16.19
C PRO A 119 -1.09 16.49 -16.22
N ILE A 120 -1.55 15.24 -16.42
CA ILE A 120 -0.71 14.05 -16.37
C ILE A 120 0.19 14.00 -17.61
N THR A 121 1.50 14.07 -17.37
CA THR A 121 2.54 14.05 -18.40
C THR A 121 3.43 12.81 -18.34
N LYS A 122 3.29 12.00 -17.28
CA LYS A 122 4.01 10.74 -17.11
C LYS A 122 3.17 9.73 -16.35
N ALA A 123 3.20 8.47 -16.79
CA ALA A 123 2.61 7.36 -16.07
C ALA A 123 3.64 6.28 -15.73
N TYR A 124 3.62 5.77 -14.50
CA TYR A 124 4.35 4.57 -14.11
C TYR A 124 3.41 3.37 -14.19
N ILE A 125 3.63 2.51 -15.19
CA ILE A 125 2.82 1.31 -15.40
C ILE A 125 3.48 0.15 -14.66
N ILE A 126 2.84 -0.37 -13.60
CA ILE A 126 3.41 -1.45 -12.79
C ILE A 126 2.97 -2.80 -13.35
N GLY A 127 3.89 -3.51 -14.00
CA GLY A 127 3.62 -4.77 -14.68
C GLY A 127 4.00 -4.77 -16.16
N ASP A 128 4.12 -5.98 -16.70
CA ASP A 128 4.30 -6.23 -18.13
C ASP A 128 2.96 -6.19 -18.88
N GLN A 129 3.02 -6.51 -20.18
CA GLN A 129 1.87 -6.55 -21.08
C GLN A 129 0.82 -7.64 -20.72
N ASP A 130 1.21 -8.64 -19.93
CA ASP A 130 0.30 -9.71 -19.51
C ASP A 130 -0.58 -9.26 -18.35
N ILE A 131 -0.10 -8.31 -17.54
CA ILE A 131 -0.84 -7.71 -16.43
C ILE A 131 -1.63 -6.46 -16.89
N ILE A 132 -0.97 -5.59 -17.67
CA ILE A 132 -1.56 -4.37 -18.25
C ILE A 132 -1.10 -4.32 -19.70
N SER A 133 -2.00 -4.56 -20.65
CA SER A 133 -1.69 -4.57 -22.08
C SER A 133 -1.06 -3.26 -22.57
N ASP A 134 -0.30 -3.32 -23.66
CA ASP A 134 0.24 -2.10 -24.29
C ASP A 134 -0.87 -1.16 -24.77
N ASN A 135 -2.01 -1.69 -25.22
CA ASN A 135 -3.18 -0.87 -25.58
C ASN A 135 -3.67 0.01 -24.40
N VAL A 136 -3.63 -0.51 -23.17
CA VAL A 136 -3.97 0.27 -21.97
C VAL A 136 -2.84 1.25 -21.62
N ALA A 137 -1.60 0.79 -21.62
CA ALA A 137 -0.44 1.63 -21.27
C ALA A 137 -0.31 2.85 -22.20
N ASP A 138 -0.53 2.65 -23.50
CA ASP A 138 -0.42 3.68 -24.54
C ASP A 138 -1.53 4.75 -24.46
N LYS A 139 -2.56 4.56 -23.62
CA LYS A 139 -3.55 5.62 -23.33
C LYS A 139 -2.99 6.70 -22.41
N PHE A 140 -1.92 6.42 -21.68
CA PHE A 140 -1.31 7.37 -20.75
C PHE A 140 -0.16 8.12 -21.41
N SER A 141 0.01 9.40 -21.02
CA SER A 141 1.15 10.21 -21.44
C SER A 141 2.47 9.62 -20.93
N ASN A 142 3.44 9.40 -21.84
CA ASN A 142 4.79 8.93 -21.54
C ASN A 142 4.83 7.75 -20.55
N PRO A 143 4.31 6.57 -20.93
CA PRO A 143 4.24 5.42 -20.05
C PRO A 143 5.63 4.82 -19.80
N ILE A 144 5.97 4.63 -18.53
CA ILE A 144 7.20 3.98 -18.08
C ILE A 144 6.81 2.69 -17.36
N ARG A 145 7.10 1.54 -17.97
CA ARG A 145 6.85 0.24 -17.33
C ARG A 145 7.87 -0.06 -16.23
N ILE A 146 7.38 -0.51 -15.08
CA ILE A 146 8.17 -1.11 -14.00
C ILE A 146 7.88 -2.62 -14.02
N LEU A 147 8.89 -3.38 -14.42
CA LEU A 147 8.77 -4.81 -14.72
C LEU A 147 9.27 -5.68 -13.57
N GLY A 148 8.79 -6.92 -13.54
CA GLY A 148 9.23 -7.94 -12.60
C GLY A 148 8.45 -9.23 -12.82
N ALA A 149 9.14 -10.35 -12.77
CA ALA A 149 8.59 -11.68 -13.07
C ALA A 149 7.44 -12.10 -12.13
N ASP A 150 7.41 -11.54 -10.93
CA ASP A 150 6.33 -11.70 -9.96
C ASP A 150 6.14 -10.41 -9.13
N LYS A 151 5.15 -10.41 -8.23
CA LYS A 151 4.85 -9.27 -7.34
C LYS A 151 6.03 -8.86 -6.46
N TYR A 152 6.89 -9.80 -6.07
CA TYR A 152 8.08 -9.53 -5.25
C TYR A 152 9.19 -8.85 -6.08
N ALA A 153 9.41 -9.33 -7.30
CA ALA A 153 10.35 -8.71 -8.23
C ALA A 153 9.89 -7.30 -8.65
N ARG A 154 8.59 -7.08 -8.86
CA ARG A 154 8.04 -5.74 -9.12
C ARG A 154 8.15 -4.82 -7.91
N ASN A 155 7.90 -5.31 -6.70
CA ASN A 155 8.18 -4.57 -5.47
C ASN A 155 9.64 -4.12 -5.41
N VAL A 156 10.61 -5.01 -5.63
CA VAL A 156 12.04 -4.67 -5.69
C VAL A 156 12.36 -3.69 -6.82
N ALA A 157 11.73 -3.79 -7.99
CA ALA A 157 11.93 -2.86 -9.10
C ALA A 157 11.43 -1.45 -8.77
N ILE A 158 10.28 -1.32 -8.10
CA ILE A 158 9.78 -0.06 -7.56
C ILE A 158 10.79 0.52 -6.58
N LEU A 159 11.24 -0.30 -5.61
CA LEU A 159 12.19 0.13 -4.59
C LEU A 159 13.51 0.60 -5.22
N ASN A 160 14.10 -0.14 -6.15
CA ASN A 160 15.32 0.28 -6.84
C ASN A 160 15.15 1.61 -7.59
N LYS A 161 14.00 1.82 -8.21
CA LYS A 161 13.73 3.04 -8.99
C LYS A 161 13.57 4.28 -8.09
N PHE A 162 13.02 4.09 -6.90
CA PHE A 162 12.56 5.20 -6.05
C PHE A 162 13.16 5.21 -4.65
N TRP A 163 14.20 4.41 -4.40
CA TRP A 163 14.81 4.26 -3.09
C TRP A 163 15.17 5.60 -2.44
N THR A 164 15.67 6.54 -3.26
CA THR A 164 16.06 7.89 -2.85
C THR A 164 14.94 8.77 -2.28
N GLY A 165 13.67 8.37 -2.42
CA GLY A 165 12.55 9.03 -1.74
C GLY A 165 12.42 8.64 -0.27
N PHE A 166 12.89 7.46 0.11
CA PHE A 166 12.67 6.90 1.44
C PHE A 166 13.81 7.20 2.43
N ASP A 167 13.53 7.05 3.72
CA ASP A 167 14.56 6.90 4.74
C ASP A 167 15.34 5.60 4.50
N HIS A 168 16.57 5.72 3.99
CA HIS A 168 17.42 4.57 3.65
C HIS A 168 17.86 3.74 4.86
N ASN A 169 17.59 4.21 6.08
CA ASN A 169 18.00 3.54 7.31
C ASN A 169 16.90 2.68 7.91
N LYS A 170 15.67 2.73 7.38
CA LYS A 170 14.51 2.04 7.93
C LYS A 170 13.57 1.55 6.84
N PHE A 171 13.03 0.35 7.01
CA PHE A 171 11.99 -0.15 6.11
C PHE A 171 10.98 -1.02 6.84
N CYS A 172 9.82 -1.15 6.22
CA CYS A 172 8.73 -1.99 6.65
C CYS A 172 8.76 -3.32 5.90
N ILE A 173 8.36 -4.41 6.55
CA ILE A 173 8.19 -5.73 5.95
C ILE A 173 6.72 -6.10 6.05
N ALA A 174 6.18 -6.63 4.96
CA ALA A 174 4.86 -7.27 4.96
C ALA A 174 4.85 -8.52 4.07
N ILE A 175 4.02 -9.50 4.42
CA ILE A 175 3.80 -10.67 3.56
C ILE A 175 3.01 -10.28 2.31
N GLY A 176 3.45 -10.79 1.16
CA GLY A 176 2.79 -10.55 -0.13
C GLY A 176 1.58 -11.45 -0.41
N GLU A 177 1.28 -12.44 0.44
CA GLU A 177 0.22 -13.44 0.23
C GLU A 177 -1.09 -13.14 1.00
N ASN A 178 -1.03 -12.45 2.16
CA ASN A 178 -2.17 -12.07 2.99
C ASN A 178 -1.91 -10.68 3.58
N PHE A 179 -2.83 -9.75 3.36
CA PHE A 179 -2.43 -8.35 3.20
C PHE A 179 -3.16 -7.32 4.06
N ALA A 180 -4.10 -7.75 4.88
CA ALA A 180 -4.79 -6.84 5.81
C ALA A 180 -3.77 -6.08 6.68
N ASP A 181 -2.74 -6.79 7.17
CA ASP A 181 -1.65 -6.21 7.96
C ASP A 181 -0.76 -5.27 7.12
N ALA A 182 -0.54 -5.62 5.86
CA ALA A 182 0.28 -4.83 4.94
C ALA A 182 -0.34 -3.48 4.61
N LEU A 183 -1.68 -3.41 4.42
CA LEU A 183 -2.39 -2.14 4.18
C LEU A 183 -2.29 -1.18 5.36
N ALA A 184 -2.52 -1.70 6.57
CA ALA A 184 -2.39 -0.90 7.78
C ALA A 184 -0.93 -0.48 7.99
N GLY A 185 0.01 -1.38 7.67
CA GLY A 185 1.44 -1.12 7.68
C GLY A 185 1.92 -0.09 6.67
N ALA A 186 1.34 -0.03 5.47
CA ALA A 186 1.69 1.00 4.49
C ALA A 186 1.37 2.41 4.98
N VAL A 187 0.30 2.60 5.76
CA VAL A 187 0.01 3.92 6.35
C VAL A 187 1.07 4.32 7.38
N TYR A 188 1.55 3.37 8.19
CA TYR A 188 2.69 3.61 9.07
C TYR A 188 3.95 3.93 8.27
N ALA A 189 4.19 3.18 7.19
CA ALA A 189 5.34 3.39 6.31
C ALA A 189 5.34 4.80 5.71
N VAL A 190 4.21 5.26 5.19
CA VAL A 190 4.01 6.64 4.70
C VAL A 190 4.33 7.67 5.78
N LYS A 191 3.77 7.51 6.98
CA LYS A 191 3.96 8.48 8.08
C LYS A 191 5.43 8.62 8.49
N ASN A 192 6.22 7.56 8.34
CA ASN A 192 7.62 7.52 8.73
C ASN A 192 8.58 7.62 7.55
N ASN A 193 8.09 7.93 6.34
CA ASN A 193 8.86 7.94 5.10
C ASN A 193 9.65 6.65 4.82
N MET A 194 9.05 5.50 5.14
CA MET A 194 9.66 4.18 4.99
C MET A 194 9.12 3.46 3.77
N ALA A 195 10.00 2.68 3.13
CA ALA A 195 9.61 1.73 2.10
C ALA A 195 8.90 0.50 2.68
N VAL A 196 8.02 -0.14 1.90
CA VAL A 196 7.47 -1.46 2.22
C VAL A 196 8.11 -2.51 1.32
N ILE A 197 8.82 -3.46 1.93
CA ILE A 197 9.39 -4.62 1.27
C ILE A 197 8.41 -5.79 1.40
N LEU A 198 7.97 -6.32 0.27
CA LEU A 198 7.15 -7.51 0.22
C LEU A 198 8.01 -8.77 0.34
N VAL A 199 7.60 -9.67 1.23
CA VAL A 199 8.28 -10.94 1.48
C VAL A 199 7.30 -12.12 1.41
N LYS A 200 7.86 -13.31 1.26
CA LYS A 200 7.17 -14.60 1.44
C LYS A 200 8.06 -15.52 2.27
N GLU A 201 7.51 -16.65 2.71
CA GLU A 201 8.22 -17.64 3.53
C GLU A 201 9.61 -17.96 2.96
N ASP A 202 9.69 -18.26 1.66
CA ASP A 202 10.94 -18.38 0.94
C ASP A 202 11.29 -17.08 0.20
N LEU A 203 12.15 -16.25 0.79
CA LEU A 203 12.61 -15.01 0.15
C LEU A 203 13.12 -15.27 -1.27
N THR A 204 12.60 -14.51 -2.23
CA THR A 204 13.07 -14.55 -3.61
C THR A 204 14.53 -14.05 -3.69
N SER A 205 15.26 -14.51 -4.70
CA SER A 205 16.64 -14.05 -4.93
C SER A 205 16.72 -12.53 -5.09
N GLN A 206 15.73 -11.93 -5.74
CA GLN A 206 15.62 -10.49 -5.96
C GLN A 206 15.47 -9.73 -4.64
N THR A 207 14.57 -10.19 -3.75
CA THR A 207 14.40 -9.58 -2.43
C THR A 207 15.66 -9.76 -1.58
N LYS A 208 16.30 -10.94 -1.60
CA LYS A 208 17.57 -11.17 -0.90
C LYS A 208 18.67 -10.21 -1.37
N ASN A 209 18.85 -10.08 -2.68
CA ASN A 209 19.85 -9.20 -3.26
C ASN A 209 19.58 -7.74 -2.88
N PHE A 210 18.33 -7.30 -2.94
CA PHE A 210 17.95 -5.96 -2.51
C PHE A 210 18.27 -5.71 -1.03
N LEU A 211 17.88 -6.62 -0.13
CA LEU A 211 18.20 -6.54 1.29
C LEU A 211 19.71 -6.46 1.57
N GLN A 212 20.53 -7.18 0.79
CA GLN A 212 21.99 -7.09 0.88
C GLN A 212 22.50 -5.71 0.46
N THR A 213 21.91 -5.08 -0.56
CA THR A 213 22.35 -3.75 -1.03
C THR A 213 22.11 -2.65 0.01
N ILE A 214 21.04 -2.76 0.79
CA ILE A 214 20.67 -1.77 1.81
C ILE A 214 21.25 -2.08 3.20
N SER A 215 21.96 -3.20 3.36
CA SER A 215 22.43 -3.74 4.65
C SER A 215 23.30 -2.78 5.48
N SER A 216 24.13 -1.97 4.83
CA SER A 216 25.11 -1.09 5.51
C SER A 216 24.52 0.17 6.13
N SER A 217 23.29 0.55 5.78
CA SER A 217 22.61 1.76 6.28
C SER A 217 21.55 1.48 7.36
N LEU A 218 21.31 0.23 7.74
CA LEU A 218 20.11 -0.12 8.52
C LEU A 218 20.19 0.21 10.02
N SER A 219 19.17 0.92 10.47
CA SER A 219 18.93 1.31 11.87
C SER A 219 17.67 0.68 12.45
N GLY A 220 16.71 0.23 11.63
CA GLY A 220 15.48 -0.39 12.12
C GLY A 220 14.67 -1.11 11.04
N ILE A 221 13.95 -2.16 11.43
CA ILE A 221 12.98 -2.87 10.57
C ILE A 221 11.64 -2.90 11.30
N THR A 222 10.58 -2.46 10.62
CA THR A 222 9.21 -2.59 11.15
C THR A 222 8.48 -3.75 10.50
N VAL A 223 7.96 -4.68 11.29
CA VAL A 223 7.26 -5.87 10.75
C VAL A 223 5.74 -5.69 10.87
N PHE A 224 5.03 -5.97 9.78
CA PHE A 224 3.56 -6.01 9.73
C PHE A 224 3.06 -7.43 9.48
N GLY A 225 2.39 -7.97 10.49
CA GLY A 225 1.90 -9.34 10.54
C GLY A 225 2.38 -10.05 11.79
N GLY A 226 1.51 -10.85 12.41
CA GLY A 226 1.87 -11.68 13.56
C GLY A 226 2.76 -12.85 13.16
N GLU A 227 3.25 -13.61 14.14
CA GLU A 227 4.15 -14.78 13.95
C GLU A 227 3.59 -15.82 12.96
N ASN A 228 2.27 -15.98 12.87
CA ASN A 228 1.63 -16.88 11.90
C ASN A 228 1.78 -16.42 10.44
N VAL A 229 1.97 -15.11 10.23
CA VAL A 229 2.10 -14.50 8.90
C VAL A 229 3.57 -14.21 8.61
N VAL A 230 4.31 -13.64 9.56
CA VAL A 230 5.75 -13.40 9.44
C VAL A 230 6.48 -14.17 10.54
N PRO A 231 6.84 -15.44 10.31
CA PRO A 231 7.51 -16.25 11.32
C PRO A 231 8.88 -15.68 11.70
N SER A 232 9.27 -15.89 12.95
CA SER A 232 10.57 -15.51 13.49
C SER A 232 11.73 -16.13 12.72
N SER A 233 11.54 -17.31 12.08
CA SER A 233 12.53 -17.94 11.19
C SER A 233 12.75 -17.14 9.91
N LEU A 234 11.68 -16.60 9.31
CA LEU A 234 11.75 -15.69 8.17
C LEU A 234 12.45 -14.39 8.57
N LEU A 235 12.09 -13.80 9.72
CA LEU A 235 12.75 -12.60 10.24
C LEU A 235 14.25 -12.84 10.46
N GLN A 236 14.64 -13.99 10.98
CA GLN A 236 16.04 -14.36 11.13
C GLN A 236 16.76 -14.46 9.80
N THR A 237 16.12 -15.01 8.78
CA THR A 237 16.66 -15.08 7.42
C THR A 237 16.86 -13.68 6.83
N ILE A 238 15.89 -12.78 7.03
CA ILE A 238 15.98 -11.39 6.58
C ILE A 238 17.14 -10.67 7.28
N MET A 239 17.24 -10.77 8.61
CA MET A 239 18.32 -10.16 9.39
C MET A 239 19.70 -10.65 8.98
N ASN A 240 19.86 -11.97 8.77
CA ASN A 240 21.12 -12.54 8.29
C ASN A 240 21.47 -12.04 6.89
N THR A 241 20.47 -11.87 6.03
CA THR A 241 20.65 -11.36 4.66
C THR A 241 20.98 -9.86 4.65
N SER A 242 20.38 -9.07 5.54
CA SER A 242 20.58 -7.63 5.65
C SER A 242 21.67 -7.22 6.66
N SER A 243 22.44 -8.19 7.22
CA SER A 243 23.47 -7.95 8.24
C SER A 243 22.99 -7.08 9.43
N THR A 244 21.72 -7.22 9.83
CA THR A 244 21.07 -6.38 10.85
C THR A 244 20.92 -7.13 12.19
N SER A 245 21.12 -6.44 13.32
CA SER A 245 20.96 -7.03 14.66
C SER A 245 19.49 -7.08 15.14
N LYS A 246 19.16 -8.07 15.98
CA LYS A 246 17.80 -8.27 16.54
C LYS A 246 17.27 -7.07 17.32
N ASP A 247 18.15 -6.31 17.98
CA ASP A 247 17.78 -5.15 18.82
C ASP A 247 17.24 -3.95 18.00
N LYS A 248 17.25 -4.06 16.67
CA LYS A 248 16.72 -3.06 15.73
C LYS A 248 15.34 -3.42 15.18
N LEU A 249 14.68 -4.46 15.70
CA LEU A 249 13.33 -4.83 15.29
C LEU A 249 12.30 -3.99 16.06
N ASP A 250 11.44 -3.31 15.31
CA ASP A 250 10.18 -2.75 15.81
C ASP A 250 9.05 -3.64 15.28
N PHE A 251 8.39 -4.40 16.15
CA PHE A 251 7.18 -5.10 15.73
C PHE A 251 6.09 -4.05 15.67
N GLY A 252 5.74 -3.63 14.44
CA GLY A 252 4.82 -2.52 14.20
C GLY A 252 3.54 -2.72 14.98
N SER A 253 3.42 -2.05 16.12
CA SER A 253 2.28 -2.26 16.99
C SER A 253 1.15 -1.36 16.50
N ILE A 254 0.21 -1.94 15.77
CA ILE A 254 -1.08 -1.28 15.49
C ILE A 254 -1.97 -1.31 16.76
N TYR A 255 -1.48 -1.96 17.83
CA TYR A 255 -2.19 -2.19 19.09
C TYR A 255 -1.39 -1.89 20.38
N GLY A 256 -0.22 -1.24 20.32
CA GLY A 256 0.58 -1.02 21.53
C GLY A 256 1.04 -2.31 22.24
N GLN A 257 0.94 -3.48 21.57
CA GLN A 257 1.62 -4.69 21.99
C GLN A 257 2.94 -4.74 21.24
N THR A 258 3.98 -4.20 21.87
CA THR A 258 5.35 -4.50 21.50
C THR A 258 5.52 -6.01 21.67
N TYR A 259 5.78 -6.76 20.59
CA TYR A 259 6.35 -8.10 20.74
C TYR A 259 7.80 -7.93 21.21
N ILE A 260 7.96 -7.55 22.48
CA ILE A 260 9.15 -7.87 23.22
C ILE A 260 9.07 -9.39 23.34
N ASN A 261 9.89 -10.09 22.56
CA ASN A 261 10.24 -11.46 22.88
C ASN A 261 10.85 -11.42 24.29
N ASN A 262 10.01 -11.62 25.30
CA ASN A 262 10.50 -12.05 26.60
C ASN A 262 11.11 -13.43 26.39
N HIS A 263 12.39 -13.55 26.75
CA HIS A 263 12.88 -14.80 27.31
C HIS A 263 11.98 -15.25 28.46
#